data_AF-A0A9P5BQ26-F1
#
_entry.id   AF-A0A9P5BQ26-F1
#
_cell.length_a   1.000
_cell.length_b   1.000
_cell.length_c   1.000
_cell.angle_alpha   90.00
_cell.angle_beta   90.00
_cell.angle_gamma   90.00
#
_symmetry.space_group_name_H-M   'P 1'
#
loop_
_entity.id
_entity.type
_entity.pdbx_description
1 polymer ?
#
loop_
_entity_poly.entity_id
_entity_poly.type
_entity_poly.pdbx_seq_one_letter_code
_entity_poly.pdbx_strand_id
1 'polypeptide(L)'
;MLQDVDDAYTLYENPPTSLINLLYNPLILAHTAPHLSAHDRLSLASTSRSFRDLVTHTPGVFRHLDLTQVRTAQFDIDGIDRGGEVWRNVQLDENLTEDDFYSGPLRGIFSSIRRRNILQDVQTLVLDGLSVTAELCHEIIHDPSYSVRILSVRGAKNLNERRLCGSLQHACRPSRPEGMPRLKGLYIFGAPDSKLPPMTASGVSSAAAVSAAAQISAGWNAKSQQALSSSLRSEGDEWYQKKGRIITRPLVEEWANTLVDCHGIIAFDAVPCSGPHHFNSPAYGKVRVPGSARHWAVATVALGGCAGCGAAPEGMTIHKDTPASHRPLLAPPPVLTSSIKAATTPQTGTGSTSTDSFVARCLDCLRERYCAGCNKWWCEECYQTPSTAIELAETDVIIVDAEGGAWVQHEEQQSQPKIKVRNGICFPKCTASEVTDALR
;
A
#
# COMPACT_ATOMS: atom_id res chain seq x y z
N MET A 1 -72.54 15.23 38.59
CA MET A 1 -71.46 14.23 38.51
C MET A 1 -71.31 13.87 37.05
N LEU A 2 -70.34 14.47 36.37
CA LEU A 2 -69.69 14.03 35.13
C LEU A 2 -68.62 15.10 34.89
N GLN A 3 -67.49 14.91 35.58
CA GLN A 3 -66.27 15.70 35.43
C GLN A 3 -65.46 15.08 34.29
N ASP A 4 -65.07 15.95 33.36
CA ASP A 4 -63.80 15.96 32.62
C ASP A 4 -63.21 14.60 32.21
N VAL A 5 -63.43 14.23 30.95
CA VAL A 5 -62.63 13.22 30.24
C VAL A 5 -62.20 13.81 28.89
N ASP A 6 -61.42 14.89 28.92
CA ASP A 6 -60.80 15.48 27.71
C ASP A 6 -59.26 15.48 27.74
N ASP A 7 -58.61 14.99 28.80
CA ASP A 7 -57.14 15.09 28.93
C ASP A 7 -56.43 13.72 29.03
N ALA A 8 -56.51 12.89 27.99
CA ALA A 8 -55.71 11.65 27.91
C ALA A 8 -55.11 11.32 26.54
N TYR A 9 -55.14 12.26 25.59
CA TYR A 9 -54.39 12.17 24.34
C TYR A 9 -53.40 13.34 24.25
N THR A 10 -52.55 13.49 25.26
CA THR A 10 -51.26 14.16 25.06
C THR A 10 -50.47 13.32 24.06
N LEU A 11 -50.55 13.72 22.80
CA LEU A 11 -49.69 13.30 21.71
C LEU A 11 -48.27 13.20 22.26
N TYR A 12 -47.67 12.01 22.20
CA TYR A 12 -46.24 11.84 22.27
C TYR A 12 -45.65 12.55 21.04
N GLU A 13 -45.60 13.88 21.06
CA GLU A 13 -44.78 14.65 20.14
C GLU A 13 -43.34 14.23 20.43
N ASN A 14 -42.81 13.38 19.55
CA ASN A 14 -41.40 13.05 19.58
C ASN A 14 -40.63 14.38 19.55
N PRO A 15 -39.78 14.68 20.56
CA PRO A 15 -39.04 15.91 20.58
C PRO A 15 -38.26 16.04 19.27
N PRO A 16 -38.20 17.25 18.67
CA PRO A 16 -37.53 17.43 17.39
C PRO A 16 -36.11 16.89 17.48
N THR A 17 -35.80 15.92 16.62
CA THR A 17 -34.50 15.24 16.64
C THR A 17 -33.43 16.22 16.19
N SER A 18 -32.73 16.82 17.16
CA SER A 18 -31.61 17.70 16.87
C SER A 18 -30.41 16.89 16.39
N LEU A 19 -29.53 17.51 15.59
CA LEU A 19 -28.29 16.86 15.11
C LEU A 19 -27.44 16.33 16.26
N ILE A 20 -27.39 17.07 17.38
CA ILE A 20 -26.66 16.65 18.57
C ILE A 20 -27.24 15.37 19.18
N ASN A 21 -28.57 15.22 19.24
CA ASN A 21 -29.23 14.00 19.74
C ASN A 21 -28.90 12.78 18.88
N LEU A 22 -28.77 12.98 17.56
CA LEU A 22 -28.39 11.92 16.62
C LEU A 22 -26.91 11.54 16.75
N LEU A 23 -26.00 12.52 16.89
CA LEU A 23 -24.56 12.28 17.00
C LEU A 23 -24.12 11.82 18.40
N TYR A 24 -24.94 12.01 19.44
CA TYR A 24 -24.71 11.37 20.75
C TYR A 24 -24.78 9.84 20.67
N ASN A 25 -25.42 9.27 19.64
CA ASN A 25 -25.39 7.84 19.41
C ASN A 25 -23.96 7.41 18.97
N PRO A 26 -23.24 6.61 19.78
CA PRO A 26 -21.85 6.26 19.49
C PRO A 26 -21.67 5.48 18.19
N LEU A 27 -22.67 4.69 17.78
CA LEU A 27 -22.63 3.96 16.51
C LEU A 27 -22.69 4.93 15.33
N ILE A 28 -23.65 5.86 15.37
CA ILE A 28 -23.79 6.85 14.30
C ILE A 28 -22.54 7.72 14.22
N LEU A 29 -22.02 8.19 15.35
CA LEU A 29 -20.80 8.98 15.39
C LEU A 29 -19.58 8.20 14.89
N ALA A 30 -19.39 6.94 15.32
CA ALA A 30 -18.27 6.11 14.88
C ALA A 30 -18.32 5.77 13.38
N HIS A 31 -19.51 5.72 12.80
CA HIS A 31 -19.72 5.49 11.37
C HIS A 31 -19.68 6.76 10.53
N THR A 32 -19.92 7.95 11.11
CA THR A 32 -19.95 9.22 10.36
C THR A 32 -18.65 10.02 10.50
N ALA A 33 -18.05 10.05 11.69
CA ALA A 33 -16.86 10.84 11.97
C ALA A 33 -15.70 10.52 11.01
N PRO A 34 -15.33 9.25 10.75
CA PRO A 34 -14.21 8.92 9.87
C PRO A 34 -14.32 9.46 8.44
N HIS A 35 -15.53 9.73 7.95
CA HIS A 35 -15.78 10.30 6.61
C HIS A 35 -15.67 11.83 6.56
N LEU A 36 -15.63 12.49 7.72
CA LEU A 36 -15.40 13.93 7.82
C LEU A 36 -13.89 14.20 7.93
N SER A 37 -13.39 15.29 7.35
CA SER A 37 -11.99 15.67 7.54
C SER A 37 -11.72 16.05 9.00
N ALA A 38 -10.45 16.01 9.43
CA ALA A 38 -10.08 16.48 10.77
C ALA A 38 -10.48 17.95 10.99
N HIS A 39 -10.43 18.77 9.93
CA HIS A 39 -10.88 20.15 9.95
C HIS A 39 -12.38 20.23 10.26
N ASP A 40 -13.22 19.47 9.55
CA ASP A 40 -14.68 19.51 9.73
C ASP A 40 -15.11 19.05 11.12
N ARG A 41 -14.45 18.02 11.66
CA ARG A 41 -14.68 17.54 13.03
C ARG A 41 -14.35 18.63 14.06
N LEU A 42 -13.23 19.33 13.89
CA LEU A 42 -12.83 20.42 14.78
C LEU A 42 -13.68 21.68 14.60
N SER A 43 -14.16 21.95 13.39
CA SER A 43 -15.13 23.02 13.11
C SER A 43 -16.48 22.71 13.75
N LEU A 44 -16.93 21.45 13.75
CA LEU A 44 -18.12 21.05 14.50
C LEU A 44 -17.95 21.32 16.00
N ALA A 45 -16.77 20.97 16.55
CA ALA A 45 -16.44 21.24 17.94
C ALA A 45 -16.41 22.74 18.30
N SER A 46 -16.23 23.65 17.34
CA SER A 46 -16.23 25.09 17.62
C SER A 46 -17.64 25.70 17.65
N THR A 47 -18.65 24.99 17.16
CA THR A 47 -20.03 25.51 17.09
C THR A 47 -20.75 25.57 18.43
N SER A 48 -20.52 24.62 19.35
CA SER A 48 -21.18 24.57 20.65
C SER A 48 -20.35 23.82 21.69
N ARG A 49 -20.63 24.06 22.99
CA ARG A 49 -19.95 23.33 24.07
C ARG A 49 -20.28 21.84 24.05
N SER A 50 -21.51 21.46 23.70
CA SER A 50 -21.94 20.06 23.61
C SER A 50 -21.26 19.33 22.45
N PHE A 51 -21.12 19.96 21.28
CA PHE A 51 -20.36 19.38 20.17
C PHE A 51 -18.87 19.30 20.48
N ARG A 52 -18.32 20.31 21.16
CA ARG A 52 -16.93 20.26 21.62
C ARG A 52 -16.70 19.05 22.50
N ASP A 53 -17.54 18.86 23.52
CA ASP A 53 -17.46 17.74 24.45
C ASP A 53 -17.57 16.39 23.73
N LEU A 54 -18.57 16.26 22.84
CA LEU A 54 -18.77 15.07 22.02
C LEU A 54 -17.53 14.74 21.16
N VAL A 55 -16.95 15.73 20.50
CA VAL A 55 -15.81 15.53 19.58
C VAL A 55 -14.51 15.26 20.32
N THR A 56 -14.25 15.91 21.46
CA THR A 56 -12.96 15.80 22.17
C THR A 56 -12.91 14.67 23.17
N HIS A 57 -14.04 14.25 23.76
CA HIS A 57 -14.07 13.23 24.81
C HIS A 57 -14.63 11.88 24.36
N THR A 58 -15.24 11.79 23.17
CA THR A 58 -15.71 10.50 22.66
C THR A 58 -14.57 9.78 21.94
N PRO A 59 -14.13 8.60 22.43
CA PRO A 59 -13.12 7.83 21.74
C PRO A 59 -13.65 7.37 20.39
N GLY A 60 -12.77 7.33 19.39
CA GLY A 60 -13.13 6.88 18.04
C GLY A 60 -13.40 8.00 17.03
N VAL A 61 -13.71 9.21 17.48
CA VAL A 61 -13.97 10.36 16.60
C VAL A 61 -12.75 10.70 15.74
N PHE A 62 -11.55 10.59 16.31
CA PHE A 62 -10.28 10.80 15.62
C PHE A 62 -9.50 9.51 15.35
N ARG A 63 -10.17 8.34 15.41
CA ARG A 63 -9.51 7.04 15.18
C ARG A 63 -8.78 6.98 13.85
N HIS A 64 -9.42 7.49 12.80
CA HIS A 64 -8.82 7.64 11.48
C HIS A 64 -8.48 9.12 11.27
N LEU A 65 -7.18 9.41 11.21
CA LEU A 65 -6.64 10.75 11.02
C LEU A 65 -5.82 10.79 9.72
N ASP A 66 -6.33 11.56 8.76
CA ASP A 66 -5.66 11.85 7.51
C ASP A 66 -5.13 13.29 7.52
N LEU A 67 -3.81 13.44 7.38
CA LEU A 67 -3.13 14.73 7.34
C LEU A 67 -2.76 15.18 5.92
N THR A 68 -3.05 14.39 4.89
CA THR A 68 -2.66 14.66 3.50
C THR A 68 -3.21 15.99 2.97
N GLN A 69 -4.38 16.41 3.46
CA GLN A 69 -5.06 17.67 3.06
C GLN A 69 -4.77 18.84 4.01
N VAL A 70 -3.97 18.64 5.06
CA VAL A 70 -3.68 19.69 6.04
C VAL A 70 -2.61 20.62 5.48
N ARG A 71 -2.98 21.88 5.23
CA ARG A 71 -2.08 22.90 4.63
C ARG A 71 -0.76 23.05 5.39
N THR A 72 -0.81 23.05 6.72
CA THR A 72 0.41 23.16 7.55
C THR A 72 1.28 21.91 7.49
N ALA A 73 0.73 20.76 7.08
CA ALA A 73 1.48 19.52 6.88
C ALA A 73 2.07 19.42 5.46
N GLN A 74 1.46 20.11 4.49
CA GLN A 74 1.93 20.21 3.11
C GLN A 74 3.14 21.15 3.05
N PHE A 75 4.29 20.61 3.43
CA PHE A 75 5.57 21.28 3.28
C PHE A 75 6.12 21.01 1.88
N ASP A 76 5.93 21.98 0.97
CA ASP A 76 6.45 21.90 -0.40
C ASP A 76 7.59 22.91 -0.56
N ILE A 77 8.82 22.43 -0.46
CA ILE A 77 9.98 23.14 -0.96
C ILE A 77 10.28 22.48 -2.30
N ASP A 78 9.83 23.10 -3.39
CA ASP A 78 10.13 22.62 -4.74
C ASP A 78 11.65 22.44 -4.93
N GLY A 79 12.03 21.36 -5.62
CA GLY A 79 13.40 20.89 -5.83
C GLY A 79 14.28 21.76 -6.74
N ILE A 80 14.22 23.08 -6.58
CA ILE A 80 15.19 24.04 -7.15
C ILE A 80 16.01 24.62 -6.00
N ASP A 81 16.70 23.76 -5.25
CA ASP A 81 17.79 24.22 -4.41
C ASP A 81 19.08 23.46 -4.79
N ARG A 82 19.63 23.85 -5.95
CA ARG A 82 21.02 23.55 -6.32
C ARG A 82 22.03 24.39 -5.52
N GLY A 83 21.65 24.98 -4.37
CA GLY A 83 22.46 26.02 -3.71
C GLY A 83 22.36 26.18 -2.20
N GLY A 84 21.57 25.39 -1.45
CA GLY A 84 21.44 25.52 0.00
C GLY A 84 20.94 26.89 0.47
N GLU A 85 20.19 27.60 -0.37
CA GLU A 85 19.74 28.98 -0.07
C GLU A 85 18.57 28.99 0.93
N VAL A 86 17.70 27.97 0.93
CA VAL A 86 16.60 27.92 1.92
C VAL A 86 17.13 27.61 3.32
N TRP A 87 18.18 26.78 3.42
CA TRP A 87 18.88 26.50 4.68
C TRP A 87 19.58 27.75 5.26
N ARG A 88 20.01 28.70 4.42
CA ARG A 88 20.66 29.93 4.89
C ARG A 88 19.71 31.09 5.18
N ASN A 89 18.54 31.13 4.52
CA ASN A 89 17.59 32.23 4.64
C ASN A 89 16.59 32.04 5.80
N VAL A 90 16.34 30.80 6.21
CA VAL A 90 15.80 30.53 7.54
C VAL A 90 16.97 30.70 8.50
N GLN A 91 16.83 31.55 9.53
CA GLN A 91 17.81 31.65 10.62
C GLN A 91 17.84 30.32 11.38
N LEU A 92 18.45 29.29 10.78
CA LEU A 92 18.61 27.98 11.37
C LEU A 92 19.64 28.14 12.47
N ASP A 93 19.20 27.87 13.70
CA ASP A 93 20.09 27.56 14.81
C ASP A 93 21.08 26.47 14.31
N GLU A 94 22.39 26.66 14.51
CA GLU A 94 23.43 25.73 14.04
C GLU A 94 23.26 24.30 14.60
N ASN A 95 22.36 24.11 15.56
CA ASN A 95 22.02 22.83 16.18
C ASN A 95 20.80 22.12 15.54
N LEU A 96 20.08 22.74 14.60
CA LEU A 96 18.87 22.13 14.03
C LEU A 96 19.25 21.00 13.05
N THR A 97 18.74 19.78 13.30
CA THR A 97 18.98 18.66 12.38
C THR A 97 18.07 18.74 11.15
N GLU A 98 18.49 18.08 10.07
CA GLU A 98 17.67 17.90 8.86
C GLU A 98 16.32 17.23 9.18
N ASP A 99 16.34 16.26 10.11
CA ASP A 99 15.15 15.56 10.58
C ASP A 99 14.18 16.52 11.30
N ASP A 100 14.67 17.42 12.16
CA ASP A 100 13.87 18.45 12.84
C ASP A 100 13.26 19.45 11.85
N PHE A 101 14.02 19.83 10.82
CA PHE A 101 13.55 20.76 9.79
C PHE A 101 12.39 20.15 8.98
N TYR A 102 12.58 18.95 8.42
CA TYR A 102 11.60 18.32 7.54
C TYR A 102 10.38 17.78 8.28
N SER A 103 10.55 17.33 9.53
CA SER A 103 9.44 16.83 10.35
C SER A 103 8.79 17.89 11.23
N GLY A 104 9.39 19.08 11.36
CA GLY A 104 8.93 20.18 12.22
C GLY A 104 7.43 20.53 12.07
N PRO A 105 6.90 20.70 10.85
CA PRO A 105 5.48 20.97 10.65
C PRO A 105 4.57 19.85 11.20
N LEU A 106 4.94 18.59 10.98
CA LEU A 106 4.20 17.43 11.50
C LEU A 106 4.33 17.32 13.03
N ARG A 107 5.53 17.52 13.59
CA ARG A 107 5.75 17.55 15.05
C ARG A 107 4.95 18.66 15.72
N GLY A 108 4.80 19.82 15.09
CA GLY A 108 3.96 20.93 15.56
C GLY A 108 2.46 20.58 15.57
N ILE A 109 2.00 19.87 14.55
CA ILE A 109 0.62 19.34 14.48
C ILE A 109 0.41 18.30 15.58
N PHE A 110 1.28 17.30 15.71
CA PHE A 110 1.19 16.27 16.74
C PHE A 110 1.24 16.87 18.15
N SER A 111 2.10 17.84 18.40
CA SER A 111 2.16 18.57 19.67
C SER A 111 0.84 19.30 19.98
N SER A 112 0.17 19.85 18.98
CA SER A 112 -1.12 20.53 19.13
C SER A 112 -2.28 19.57 19.36
N ILE A 113 -2.28 18.43 18.67
CA ILE A 113 -3.28 17.36 18.82
C ILE A 113 -3.10 16.62 20.16
N ARG A 114 -1.84 16.43 20.60
CA ARG A 114 -1.49 15.85 21.91
C ARG A 114 -2.00 16.71 23.06
N ARG A 115 -1.82 18.05 22.99
CA ARG A 115 -2.36 18.99 23.99
C ARG A 115 -3.89 18.94 24.13
N ARG A 116 -4.59 18.43 23.12
CA ARG A 116 -6.05 18.26 23.12
C ARG A 116 -6.49 16.85 23.50
N ASN A 117 -5.57 15.97 23.92
CA ASN A 117 -5.81 14.57 24.22
C ASN A 117 -6.42 13.76 23.06
N ILE A 118 -6.22 14.21 21.81
CA ILE A 118 -6.75 13.54 20.63
C ILE A 118 -5.78 12.44 20.15
N LEU A 119 -4.47 12.65 20.30
CA LEU A 119 -3.43 11.78 19.72
C LEU A 119 -3.51 10.33 20.23
N GLN A 120 -3.93 10.15 21.49
CA GLN A 120 -4.09 8.85 22.13
C GLN A 120 -5.22 8.00 21.52
N ASP A 121 -6.16 8.60 20.79
CA ASP A 121 -7.28 7.89 20.14
C ASP A 121 -7.02 7.57 18.67
N VAL A 122 -5.91 8.08 18.09
CA VAL A 122 -5.55 7.89 16.68
C VAL A 122 -4.96 6.51 16.45
N GLN A 123 -5.72 5.63 15.79
CA GLN A 123 -5.28 4.26 15.49
C GLN A 123 -4.88 4.06 14.03
N THR A 124 -5.45 4.81 13.10
CA THR A 124 -5.03 4.85 11.69
C THR A 124 -4.55 6.26 11.37
N LEU A 125 -3.29 6.39 10.97
CA LEU A 125 -2.64 7.66 10.63
C LEU A 125 -2.18 7.64 9.18
N VAL A 126 -2.63 8.59 8.37
CA VAL A 126 -2.28 8.72 6.95
C VAL A 126 -1.43 9.98 6.74
N LEU A 127 -0.21 9.77 6.27
CA LEU A 127 0.81 10.79 6.01
C LEU A 127 1.31 10.74 4.55
N ASP A 128 0.51 10.19 3.65
CA ASP A 128 0.89 9.93 2.26
C ASP A 128 1.29 11.23 1.54
N GLY A 129 2.40 11.21 0.80
CA GLY A 129 2.90 12.37 0.05
C GLY A 129 3.45 13.53 0.90
N LEU A 130 3.48 13.40 2.24
CA LEU A 130 4.01 14.43 3.15
C LEU A 130 5.53 14.28 3.35
N SER A 131 6.15 15.33 3.91
CA SER A 131 7.55 15.30 4.34
C SER A 131 7.69 14.53 5.66
N VAL A 132 7.80 13.20 5.56
CA VAL A 132 7.98 12.30 6.71
C VAL A 132 9.41 11.81 6.75
N THR A 133 10.06 11.91 7.90
CA THR A 133 11.43 11.44 8.12
C THR A 133 11.45 10.08 8.83
N ALA A 134 12.58 9.38 8.77
CA ALA A 134 12.72 8.09 9.46
C ALA A 134 12.67 8.24 10.99
N GLU A 135 13.17 9.36 11.51
CA GLU A 135 13.09 9.67 12.95
C GLU A 135 11.64 9.87 13.40
N LEU A 136 10.82 10.60 12.63
CA LEU A 136 9.41 10.75 12.95
C LEU A 136 8.66 9.41 12.97
N CYS A 137 8.96 8.52 12.02
CA CYS A 137 8.43 7.16 12.06
C CYS A 137 8.91 6.39 13.30
N HIS A 138 10.18 6.54 13.67
CA HIS A 138 10.73 5.93 14.88
C HIS A 138 9.98 6.38 16.13
N GLU A 139 9.70 7.68 16.26
CA GLU A 139 8.88 8.24 17.35
C GLU A 139 7.47 7.63 17.37
N ILE A 140 6.77 7.60 16.23
CA ILE A 140 5.41 7.04 16.14
C ILE A 140 5.38 5.55 16.54
N ILE A 141 6.44 4.80 16.24
CA ILE A 141 6.53 3.37 16.55
C ILE A 141 6.81 3.10 18.03
N HIS A 142 7.66 3.92 18.67
CA HIS A 142 8.20 3.65 20.01
C HIS A 142 7.57 4.49 21.13
N ASP A 143 7.14 5.72 20.85
CA ASP A 143 6.58 6.61 21.88
C ASP A 143 5.18 6.12 22.30
N PRO A 144 4.96 5.82 23.60
CA PRO A 144 3.66 5.37 24.12
C PRO A 144 2.54 6.41 24.00
N SER A 145 2.85 7.67 23.69
CA SER A 145 1.86 8.70 23.42
C SER A 145 1.08 8.48 22.11
N TYR A 146 1.66 7.70 21.18
CA TYR A 146 1.00 7.26 19.96
C TYR A 146 0.31 5.91 20.17
N SER A 147 -0.96 5.81 19.78
CA SER A 147 -1.73 4.56 19.75
C SER A 147 -1.92 4.00 18.33
N VAL A 148 -1.08 4.46 17.40
CA VAL A 148 -1.17 4.15 15.97
C VAL A 148 -0.95 2.65 15.74
N ARG A 149 -1.97 2.02 15.17
CA ARG A 149 -1.98 0.60 14.76
C ARG A 149 -1.73 0.44 13.27
N ILE A 150 -2.19 1.38 12.46
CA ILE A 150 -2.00 1.41 11.01
C ILE A 150 -1.40 2.76 10.65
N LEU A 151 -0.23 2.74 9.99
CA LEU A 151 0.45 3.94 9.49
C LEU A 151 0.53 3.86 7.97
N SER A 152 0.22 4.95 7.29
CA SER A 152 0.45 5.09 5.85
C SER A 152 1.41 6.24 5.57
N VAL A 153 2.50 5.93 4.87
CA VAL A 153 3.58 6.85 4.48
C VAL A 153 3.92 6.68 2.99
N ARG A 154 2.94 6.29 2.18
CA ARG A 154 3.12 6.05 0.75
C ARG A 154 3.53 7.35 0.06
N GLY A 155 4.58 7.31 -0.75
CA GLY A 155 5.10 8.48 -1.46
C GLY A 155 5.64 9.59 -0.57
N ALA A 156 6.06 9.29 0.67
CA ALA A 156 6.72 10.27 1.54
C ALA A 156 7.99 10.86 0.90
N LYS A 157 8.18 12.18 1.00
CA LYS A 157 9.22 12.91 0.24
C LYS A 157 10.64 12.74 0.80
N ASN A 158 10.81 12.82 2.14
CA ASN A 158 12.11 12.85 2.82
C ASN A 158 12.36 11.61 3.70
N LEU A 159 11.80 10.45 3.30
CA LEU A 159 11.88 9.23 4.08
C LEU A 159 13.17 8.46 3.77
N ASN A 160 14.05 8.34 4.76
CA ASN A 160 15.20 7.44 4.67
C ASN A 160 14.77 5.99 4.94
N GLU A 161 14.49 5.24 3.86
CA GLU A 161 13.99 3.86 3.93
C GLU A 161 14.94 2.91 4.68
N ARG A 162 16.28 3.08 4.57
CA ARG A 162 17.26 2.24 5.28
C ARG A 162 17.19 2.44 6.79
N ARG A 163 17.13 3.69 7.25
CA ARG A 163 16.99 4.01 8.69
C ARG A 163 15.64 3.51 9.24
N LEU A 164 14.58 3.58 8.44
CA LEU A 164 13.28 3.04 8.81
C LEU A 164 13.33 1.51 8.94
N CYS A 165 13.94 0.80 7.97
CA CYS A 165 14.16 -0.64 8.04
C CYS A 165 14.84 -1.03 9.36
N GLY A 166 15.97 -0.38 9.70
CA GLY A 166 16.67 -0.63 10.95
C GLY A 166 15.81 -0.37 12.20
N SER A 167 14.99 0.67 12.19
CA SER A 167 14.05 0.96 13.29
C SER A 167 12.97 -0.10 13.43
N LEU A 168 12.42 -0.61 12.32
CA LEU A 168 11.40 -1.66 12.31
C LEU A 168 11.97 -3.00 12.78
N GLN A 169 13.16 -3.37 12.31
CA GLN A 169 13.86 -4.58 12.75
C GLN A 169 14.17 -4.53 14.26
N HIS A 170 14.62 -3.37 14.76
CA HIS A 170 14.86 -3.17 16.18
C HIS A 170 13.58 -3.31 17.01
N ALA A 171 12.48 -2.72 16.55
CA ALA A 171 11.17 -2.80 17.21
C ALA A 171 10.60 -4.23 17.22
N CYS A 172 10.86 -5.01 16.17
CA CYS A 172 10.31 -6.36 15.99
C CYS A 172 11.15 -7.48 16.62
N ARG A 173 12.30 -7.17 17.22
CA ARG A 173 13.23 -8.16 17.79
C ARG A 173 12.57 -9.16 18.76
N PRO A 174 13.09 -10.39 18.89
CA PRO A 174 12.53 -11.39 19.81
C PRO A 174 12.50 -10.97 21.28
N SER A 175 13.44 -10.13 21.72
CA SER A 175 13.53 -9.57 23.08
C SER A 175 12.65 -8.34 23.32
N ARG A 176 11.65 -8.09 22.46
CA ARG A 176 10.75 -6.95 22.59
C ARG A 176 9.77 -7.12 23.76
N PRO A 177 9.32 -6.03 24.38
CA PRO A 177 8.22 -6.07 25.34
C PRO A 177 6.94 -6.63 24.72
N GLU A 178 6.15 -7.36 25.51
CA GLU A 178 4.85 -7.86 25.07
C GLU A 178 3.94 -6.69 24.67
N GLY A 179 3.20 -6.84 23.56
CA GLY A 179 2.32 -5.81 23.04
C GLY A 179 3.02 -4.68 22.26
N MET A 180 4.37 -4.63 22.23
CA MET A 180 5.13 -3.72 21.37
C MET A 180 5.68 -4.41 20.11
N PRO A 181 5.80 -3.70 18.97
CA PRO A 181 5.26 -2.36 18.71
C PRO A 181 3.72 -2.37 18.65
N ARG A 182 3.11 -1.20 18.94
CA ARG A 182 1.65 -0.99 18.81
C ARG A 182 1.22 -1.00 17.34
N LEU A 183 2.11 -0.52 16.47
CA LEU A 183 1.96 -0.60 15.03
C LEU A 183 1.81 -2.06 14.59
N LYS A 184 0.76 -2.35 13.82
CA LYS A 184 0.44 -3.65 13.24
C LYS A 184 0.39 -3.64 11.72
N GLY A 185 0.28 -2.46 11.10
CA GLY A 185 0.20 -2.32 9.65
C GLY A 185 0.94 -1.08 9.16
N LEU A 186 1.74 -1.23 8.10
CA LEU A 186 2.47 -0.14 7.45
C LEU A 186 2.22 -0.15 5.94
N TYR A 187 1.65 0.94 5.41
CA TYR A 187 1.54 1.17 3.98
C TYR A 187 2.72 2.03 3.50
N ILE A 188 3.53 1.51 2.58
CA ILE A 188 4.77 2.15 2.11
C ILE A 188 5.16 1.81 0.67
N PHE A 189 4.72 0.67 0.13
CA PHE A 189 5.13 0.20 -1.20
C PHE A 189 4.22 0.69 -2.32
N GLY A 190 2.92 0.79 -2.05
CA GLY A 190 1.90 1.17 -3.03
C GLY A 190 1.97 2.65 -3.42
N ALA A 191 1.28 2.98 -4.51
CA ALA A 191 1.10 4.36 -4.92
C ALA A 191 0.28 5.13 -3.85
N PRO A 192 0.58 6.42 -3.61
CA PRO A 192 -0.28 7.26 -2.80
C PRO A 192 -1.65 7.39 -3.49
N ASP A 193 -2.73 7.46 -2.71
CA ASP A 193 -4.08 7.55 -3.26
C ASP A 193 -4.17 8.80 -4.15
N SER A 194 -4.57 8.60 -5.41
CA SER A 194 -4.66 9.69 -6.38
C SER A 194 -5.71 10.68 -5.89
N LYS A 195 -5.27 11.91 -5.59
CA LYS A 195 -6.13 13.03 -5.24
C LYS A 195 -7.17 13.20 -6.36
N LEU A 196 -8.43 12.90 -6.10
CA LEU A 196 -9.50 13.42 -6.95
C LEU A 196 -9.40 14.95 -6.86
N PRO A 197 -9.25 15.68 -7.99
CA PRO A 197 -9.32 17.13 -7.93
C PRO A 197 -10.68 17.52 -7.32
N PRO A 198 -10.72 18.49 -6.39
CA PRO A 198 -11.94 18.85 -5.70
C PRO A 198 -13.01 19.25 -6.72
N MET A 199 -14.13 18.53 -6.73
CA MET A 199 -15.34 18.95 -7.44
C MET A 199 -15.83 20.22 -6.75
N THR A 200 -15.46 21.38 -7.27
CA THR A 200 -16.05 22.65 -6.84
C THR A 200 -17.52 22.63 -7.22
N ALA A 201 -18.38 22.48 -6.22
CA ALA A 201 -19.82 22.62 -6.35
C ALA A 201 -20.21 24.11 -6.42
N SER A 202 -21.09 24.43 -7.38
CA SER A 202 -21.96 25.62 -7.49
C SER A 202 -21.33 26.89 -8.10
N GLY A 203 -22.04 27.69 -8.91
CA GLY A 203 -23.46 27.68 -9.23
C GLY A 203 -23.87 28.70 -10.29
N VAL A 204 -25.15 28.57 -10.66
CA VAL A 204 -26.04 29.38 -11.50
C VAL A 204 -25.61 30.83 -11.78
N SER A 205 -25.49 31.18 -13.07
CA SER A 205 -25.91 32.49 -13.60
C SER A 205 -26.15 32.42 -15.12
N SER A 206 -27.06 33.28 -15.55
CA SER A 206 -27.88 33.32 -16.75
C SER A 206 -27.17 33.41 -18.10
N ALA A 207 -27.95 33.08 -19.13
CA ALA A 207 -27.66 33.14 -20.55
C ALA A 207 -27.00 34.44 -21.03
N ALA A 208 -25.91 34.28 -21.80
CA ALA A 208 -25.59 34.94 -23.08
C ALA A 208 -24.06 35.01 -23.27
N ALA A 209 -23.49 34.02 -23.98
CA ALA A 209 -22.27 34.10 -24.80
C ALA A 209 -21.76 32.69 -25.12
N VAL A 210 -22.22 32.12 -26.23
CA VAL A 210 -21.56 30.97 -26.89
C VAL A 210 -20.36 31.59 -27.63
N SER A 211 -19.10 31.16 -27.46
CA SER A 211 -18.48 30.18 -28.39
C SER A 211 -17.01 29.81 -28.07
N ALA A 212 -16.54 29.87 -26.83
CA ALA A 212 -15.19 29.36 -26.50
C ALA A 212 -15.15 28.61 -25.17
N ALA A 213 -15.87 29.10 -24.16
CA ALA A 213 -15.94 28.47 -22.84
C ALA A 213 -16.65 27.10 -22.86
N ALA A 214 -17.64 26.90 -23.75
CA ALA A 214 -18.38 25.64 -23.86
C ALA A 214 -17.55 24.47 -24.42
N GLN A 215 -16.55 24.76 -25.28
CA GLN A 215 -15.62 23.75 -25.80
C GLN A 215 -14.59 23.35 -24.73
N ILE A 216 -14.15 24.31 -23.91
CA ILE A 216 -13.25 24.07 -22.78
C ILE A 216 -13.97 23.29 -21.66
N SER A 217 -15.24 23.62 -21.36
CA SER A 217 -16.02 22.91 -20.35
C SER A 217 -16.41 21.49 -20.80
N ALA A 218 -16.72 21.27 -22.07
CA ALA A 218 -16.94 19.93 -22.62
C ALA A 218 -15.65 19.08 -22.60
N GLY A 219 -14.50 19.68 -22.95
CA GLY A 219 -13.19 19.02 -22.83
C GLY A 219 -12.79 18.71 -21.38
N TRP A 220 -13.17 19.56 -20.43
CA TRP A 220 -12.94 19.35 -19.01
C TRP A 220 -13.87 18.29 -18.42
N ASN A 221 -15.14 18.28 -18.83
CA ASN A 221 -16.12 17.23 -18.47
C ASN A 221 -15.74 15.87 -19.08
N ALA A 222 -15.18 15.84 -20.29
CA ALA A 222 -14.66 14.61 -20.89
C ALA A 222 -13.41 14.11 -20.15
N LYS A 223 -12.49 15.01 -19.79
CA LYS A 223 -11.30 14.65 -18.98
C LYS A 223 -11.66 14.23 -17.56
N SER A 224 -12.66 14.85 -16.92
CA SER A 224 -13.12 14.48 -15.59
C SER A 224 -13.90 13.18 -15.62
N GLN A 225 -14.74 12.92 -16.64
CA GLN A 225 -15.35 11.61 -16.86
C GLN A 225 -14.30 10.54 -17.21
N GLN A 226 -13.25 10.87 -17.94
CA GLN A 226 -12.15 9.96 -18.24
C GLN A 226 -11.30 9.67 -17.00
N ALA A 227 -11.02 10.67 -16.16
CA ALA A 227 -10.33 10.52 -14.89
C ALA A 227 -11.17 9.74 -13.86
N LEU A 228 -12.48 10.01 -13.81
CA LEU A 228 -13.43 9.28 -12.97
C LEU A 228 -13.56 7.83 -13.46
N SER A 229 -13.68 7.60 -14.77
CA SER A 229 -13.74 6.24 -15.33
C SER A 229 -12.42 5.48 -15.23
N SER A 230 -11.25 6.15 -15.25
CA SER A 230 -9.97 5.50 -14.95
C SER A 230 -9.81 5.21 -13.46
N SER A 231 -10.37 6.04 -12.57
CA SER A 231 -10.41 5.80 -11.13
C SER A 231 -11.40 4.67 -10.79
N LEU A 232 -12.57 4.62 -11.43
CA LEU A 232 -13.55 3.52 -11.36
C LEU A 232 -12.95 2.21 -11.94
N ARG A 233 -12.07 2.28 -12.95
CA ARG A 233 -11.32 1.12 -13.46
C ARG A 233 -10.16 0.68 -12.54
N SER A 234 -9.75 1.53 -11.61
CA SER A 234 -8.75 1.23 -10.58
C SER A 234 -9.37 0.67 -9.30
N GLU A 235 -10.67 0.37 -9.28
CA GLU A 235 -11.44 -0.15 -8.13
C GLU A 235 -11.11 -1.59 -7.71
N GLY A 236 -10.05 -2.18 -8.28
CA GLY A 236 -9.66 -3.53 -7.96
C GLY A 236 -8.46 -3.61 -7.03
N ASP A 237 -8.52 -4.48 -6.04
CA ASP A 237 -7.39 -4.77 -5.16
C ASP A 237 -6.17 -5.17 -5.99
N GLU A 238 -5.09 -4.39 -5.91
CA GLU A 238 -3.93 -4.51 -6.80
C GLU A 238 -3.35 -5.92 -6.82
N TRP A 239 -3.29 -6.59 -5.68
CA TRP A 239 -2.73 -7.94 -5.59
C TRP A 239 -3.65 -9.04 -6.14
N TYR A 240 -4.97 -8.88 -6.00
CA TYR A 240 -5.93 -9.93 -6.36
C TYR A 240 -6.44 -9.77 -7.79
N GLN A 241 -6.79 -8.54 -8.17
CA GLN A 241 -7.50 -8.23 -9.41
C GLN A 241 -6.54 -7.80 -10.52
N LYS A 242 -5.51 -7.01 -10.20
CA LYS A 242 -4.50 -6.56 -11.18
C LYS A 242 -3.39 -7.60 -11.29
N LYS A 243 -3.18 -8.15 -12.50
CA LYS A 243 -2.01 -9.00 -12.78
C LYS A 243 -0.91 -8.15 -13.38
N GLY A 244 0.33 -8.45 -13.01
CA GLY A 244 1.52 -7.74 -13.45
C GLY A 244 2.23 -7.01 -12.31
N ARG A 245 3.02 -6.00 -12.67
CA ARG A 245 3.85 -5.26 -11.72
C ARG A 245 2.98 -4.40 -10.81
N ILE A 246 3.07 -4.63 -9.49
CA ILE A 246 2.36 -3.87 -8.45
C ILE A 246 3.27 -2.77 -7.92
N ILE A 247 4.53 -3.10 -7.62
CA ILE A 247 5.52 -2.15 -7.14
C ILE A 247 6.37 -1.67 -8.30
N THR A 248 6.18 -0.41 -8.71
CA THR A 248 6.89 0.20 -9.84
C THR A 248 8.18 0.91 -9.43
N ARG A 249 8.23 1.44 -8.20
CA ARG A 249 9.41 2.14 -7.67
C ARG A 249 10.59 1.19 -7.39
N PRO A 250 11.84 1.69 -7.46
CA PRO A 250 12.99 0.94 -6.97
C PRO A 250 12.87 0.73 -5.45
N LEU A 251 13.29 -0.44 -4.99
CA LEU A 251 13.30 -0.80 -3.58
C LEU A 251 14.74 -0.91 -3.08
N VAL A 252 14.95 -0.53 -1.83
CA VAL A 252 16.23 -0.80 -1.14
C VAL A 252 16.26 -2.26 -0.68
N GLU A 253 17.44 -2.88 -0.70
CA GLU A 253 17.63 -4.32 -0.44
C GLU A 253 17.24 -4.74 0.99
N GLU A 254 17.36 -3.82 1.95
CA GLU A 254 17.07 -4.04 3.37
C GLU A 254 15.57 -4.32 3.64
N TRP A 255 14.68 -3.92 2.73
CA TRP A 255 13.25 -4.21 2.87
C TRP A 255 12.95 -5.70 2.92
N ALA A 256 13.67 -6.50 2.13
CA ALA A 256 13.42 -7.93 2.08
C ALA A 256 13.68 -8.60 3.44
N ASN A 257 14.79 -8.23 4.09
CA ASN A 257 15.12 -8.63 5.47
C ASN A 257 14.04 -8.16 6.44
N THR A 258 13.69 -6.87 6.35
CA THR A 258 12.73 -6.23 7.25
C THR A 258 11.36 -6.90 7.21
N LEU A 259 10.87 -7.27 6.01
CA LEU A 259 9.59 -7.98 5.87
C LEU A 259 9.61 -9.35 6.55
N VAL A 260 10.74 -10.07 6.48
CA VAL A 260 10.90 -11.36 7.16
C VAL A 260 10.98 -11.17 8.67
N ASP A 261 11.77 -10.22 9.17
CA ASP A 261 11.91 -9.94 10.60
C ASP A 261 10.61 -9.45 11.25
N CYS A 262 9.80 -8.70 10.50
CA CYS A 262 8.52 -8.17 10.96
C CYS A 262 7.35 -9.14 10.79
N HIS A 263 7.58 -10.32 10.20
CA HIS A 263 6.53 -11.26 9.83
C HIS A 263 5.69 -11.69 11.05
N GLY A 264 4.36 -11.57 10.92
CA GLY A 264 3.41 -11.87 12.00
C GLY A 264 3.30 -10.78 13.08
N ILE A 265 4.06 -9.68 12.97
CA ILE A 265 4.08 -8.57 13.93
C ILE A 265 3.51 -7.31 13.27
N ILE A 266 4.08 -6.94 12.12
CA ILE A 266 3.67 -5.81 11.29
C ILE A 266 3.35 -6.38 9.90
N ALA A 267 2.15 -6.10 9.41
CA ALA A 267 1.75 -6.37 8.04
C ALA A 267 2.11 -5.18 7.14
N PHE A 268 2.41 -5.44 5.87
CA PHE A 268 2.80 -4.43 4.89
C PHE A 268 1.92 -4.53 3.64
N ASP A 269 1.86 -3.48 2.83
CA ASP A 269 1.22 -3.48 1.51
C ASP A 269 2.02 -4.22 0.42
N ALA A 270 3.13 -4.85 0.82
CA ALA A 270 3.86 -5.84 0.05
C ALA A 270 4.12 -7.12 0.86
N VAL A 271 4.47 -8.19 0.17
CA VAL A 271 4.82 -9.48 0.77
C VAL A 271 6.22 -9.92 0.36
N PRO A 272 6.94 -10.71 1.17
CA PRO A 272 8.19 -11.32 0.74
C PRO A 272 7.92 -12.27 -0.43
N CYS A 273 8.85 -12.31 -1.38
CA CYS A 273 8.79 -13.23 -2.50
C CYS A 273 8.81 -14.67 -1.98
N SER A 274 7.85 -15.48 -2.44
CA SER A 274 7.73 -16.89 -2.07
C SER A 274 8.24 -17.81 -3.17
N GLY A 275 8.99 -17.31 -4.15
CA GLY A 275 9.59 -18.13 -5.20
C GLY A 275 10.74 -19.02 -4.71
N PRO A 276 11.05 -20.12 -5.41
CA PRO A 276 11.94 -21.18 -4.94
C PRO A 276 13.41 -20.74 -4.78
N HIS A 277 13.78 -19.56 -5.27
CA HIS A 277 15.10 -18.96 -5.08
C HIS A 277 15.33 -18.42 -3.65
N HIS A 278 14.29 -18.31 -2.82
CA HIS A 278 14.36 -17.65 -1.51
C HIS A 278 14.13 -18.62 -0.34
N PHE A 279 14.84 -18.43 0.77
CA PHE A 279 14.81 -19.31 1.95
C PHE A 279 13.45 -19.41 2.64
N ASN A 280 12.64 -18.35 2.58
CA ASN A 280 11.30 -18.29 3.15
C ASN A 280 10.25 -18.99 2.28
N SER A 281 10.63 -19.50 1.10
CA SER A 281 9.69 -20.13 0.18
C SER A 281 9.28 -21.53 0.62
N PRO A 282 7.98 -21.86 0.58
CA PRO A 282 7.49 -23.25 0.70
C PRO A 282 7.99 -24.20 -0.40
N ALA A 283 8.48 -23.64 -1.52
CA ALA A 283 9.07 -24.37 -2.64
C ALA A 283 10.61 -24.48 -2.54
N TYR A 284 11.22 -23.91 -1.50
CA TYR A 284 12.66 -23.96 -1.29
C TYR A 284 13.15 -25.41 -1.18
N GLY A 285 14.18 -25.76 -1.95
CA GLY A 285 14.75 -27.11 -2.01
C GLY A 285 13.93 -28.16 -2.77
N LYS A 286 12.69 -27.85 -3.19
CA LYS A 286 11.86 -28.73 -4.03
C LYS A 286 12.17 -28.57 -5.52
N VAL A 287 12.71 -27.41 -5.88
CA VAL A 287 13.11 -27.06 -7.24
C VAL A 287 14.63 -26.92 -7.27
N ARG A 288 15.28 -27.48 -8.31
CA ARG A 288 16.72 -27.30 -8.54
C ARG A 288 16.98 -25.84 -8.91
N VAL A 289 17.66 -25.12 -8.04
CA VAL A 289 18.00 -23.71 -8.20
C VAL A 289 19.50 -23.52 -7.90
N PRO A 290 20.24 -22.74 -8.71
CA PRO A 290 21.66 -22.46 -8.46
C PRO A 290 21.89 -21.86 -7.07
N GLY A 291 22.92 -22.36 -6.37
CA GLY A 291 23.23 -21.96 -4.99
C GLY A 291 23.61 -20.48 -4.82
N SER A 292 24.05 -19.82 -5.89
CA SER A 292 24.40 -18.39 -5.94
C SER A 292 23.20 -17.44 -5.97
N ALA A 293 21.98 -17.94 -6.18
CA ALA A 293 20.76 -17.14 -6.31
C ALA A 293 20.04 -16.85 -4.97
N ARG A 294 20.65 -17.20 -3.84
CA ARG A 294 20.02 -17.18 -2.52
C ARG A 294 20.08 -15.80 -1.88
N HIS A 295 18.93 -15.15 -1.76
CA HIS A 295 18.76 -13.88 -1.07
C HIS A 295 17.31 -13.75 -0.62
N TRP A 296 16.98 -12.78 0.24
CA TRP A 296 15.59 -12.38 0.45
C TRP A 296 15.20 -11.37 -0.63
N ALA A 297 13.96 -11.42 -1.10
CA ALA A 297 13.44 -10.42 -2.03
C ALA A 297 12.00 -10.04 -1.68
N VAL A 298 11.61 -8.82 -2.03
CA VAL A 298 10.23 -8.36 -1.95
C VAL A 298 9.50 -8.79 -3.24
N ALA A 299 8.28 -9.29 -3.12
CA ALA A 299 7.45 -9.55 -4.30
C ALA A 299 7.02 -8.21 -4.92
N THR A 300 7.28 -8.05 -6.21
CA THR A 300 6.94 -6.83 -6.97
C THR A 300 5.88 -7.07 -8.03
N VAL A 301 5.56 -8.34 -8.30
CA VAL A 301 4.63 -8.76 -9.34
C VAL A 301 3.57 -9.68 -8.74
N ALA A 302 2.30 -9.36 -9.02
CA ALA A 302 1.15 -10.21 -8.73
C ALA A 302 0.79 -11.01 -9.98
N LEU A 303 0.70 -12.33 -9.82
CA LEU A 303 0.47 -13.26 -10.93
C LEU A 303 -0.80 -14.08 -10.69
N GLY A 304 -1.34 -14.63 -11.78
CA GLY A 304 -2.28 -15.75 -11.70
C GLY A 304 -1.55 -17.08 -11.57
N GLY A 305 -2.26 -18.19 -11.79
CA GLY A 305 -1.62 -19.50 -11.92
C GLY A 305 -0.68 -19.59 -13.13
N CYS A 306 0.26 -20.53 -13.10
CA CYS A 306 1.14 -20.82 -14.24
C CYS A 306 0.33 -21.06 -15.52
N ALA A 307 0.79 -20.54 -16.65
CA ALA A 307 0.10 -20.69 -17.93
C ALA A 307 0.11 -22.13 -18.48
N GLY A 308 0.92 -23.03 -17.91
CA GLY A 308 0.95 -24.45 -18.24
C GLY A 308 0.03 -25.30 -17.36
N CYS A 309 0.30 -25.33 -16.05
CA CYS A 309 -0.41 -26.19 -15.10
C CYS A 309 -1.50 -25.49 -14.28
N GLY A 310 -1.63 -24.16 -14.37
CA GLY A 310 -2.59 -23.38 -13.58
C GLY A 310 -2.20 -23.17 -12.10
N ALA A 311 -1.09 -23.75 -11.64
CA ALA A 311 -0.65 -23.71 -10.25
C ALA A 311 0.68 -22.93 -10.07
N ALA A 312 1.18 -22.86 -8.84
CA ALA A 312 2.50 -22.38 -8.48
C ALA A 312 3.14 -23.35 -7.47
N PRO A 313 4.46 -23.61 -7.54
CA PRO A 313 5.12 -24.60 -6.66
C PRO A 313 5.08 -24.20 -5.18
N GLU A 314 5.00 -22.91 -4.88
CA GLU A 314 4.82 -22.35 -3.54
C GLU A 314 3.36 -22.32 -3.08
N GLY A 315 2.41 -22.64 -3.96
CA GLY A 315 0.98 -22.49 -3.75
C GLY A 315 0.43 -21.11 -4.16
N MET A 316 -0.89 -21.01 -4.19
CA MET A 316 -1.60 -19.75 -4.44
C MET A 316 -1.96 -19.09 -3.12
N THR A 317 -1.80 -17.78 -3.00
CA THR A 317 -2.38 -17.02 -1.89
C THR A 317 -3.88 -16.87 -2.16
N ILE A 318 -4.72 -17.39 -1.28
CA ILE A 318 -6.19 -17.37 -1.40
C ILE A 318 -6.74 -16.64 -0.18
N HIS A 319 -7.55 -15.59 -0.39
CA HIS A 319 -8.01 -14.75 0.72
C HIS A 319 -8.64 -15.54 1.89
N LYS A 320 -9.48 -16.53 1.59
CA LYS A 320 -10.22 -17.32 2.58
C LYS A 320 -9.34 -18.30 3.36
N ASP A 321 -8.31 -18.86 2.72
CA ASP A 321 -7.52 -19.97 3.27
C ASP A 321 -6.17 -19.51 3.83
N THR A 322 -5.62 -18.42 3.31
CA THR A 322 -4.35 -17.87 3.76
C THR A 322 -4.55 -16.98 5.00
N PRO A 323 -3.78 -17.16 6.09
CA PRO A 323 -3.82 -16.28 7.25
C PRO A 323 -3.56 -14.81 6.92
N ALA A 324 -4.16 -13.88 7.67
CA ALA A 324 -4.00 -12.44 7.45
C ALA A 324 -2.55 -11.95 7.53
N SER A 325 -1.71 -12.63 8.31
CA SER A 325 -0.27 -12.32 8.42
C SER A 325 0.52 -12.55 7.13
N HIS A 326 0.02 -13.37 6.21
CA HIS A 326 0.69 -13.68 4.94
C HIS A 326 0.05 -12.95 3.75
N ARG A 327 -0.93 -12.08 4.00
CA ARG A 327 -1.61 -11.30 2.97
C ARG A 327 -1.11 -9.86 2.98
N PRO A 328 -0.95 -9.23 1.81
CA PRO A 328 -0.60 -7.82 1.75
C PRO A 328 -1.76 -6.98 2.30
N LEU A 329 -1.41 -5.84 2.89
CA LEU A 329 -2.37 -4.77 3.13
C LEU A 329 -2.87 -4.24 1.78
N LEU A 330 -4.17 -3.97 1.73
CA LEU A 330 -4.87 -3.49 0.55
C LEU A 330 -5.19 -2.01 0.75
N ALA A 331 -4.93 -1.23 -0.29
CA ALA A 331 -5.27 0.18 -0.34
C ALA A 331 -6.73 0.37 -0.80
N PRO A 332 -7.43 1.39 -0.30
CA PRO A 332 -7.00 2.34 0.72
C PRO A 332 -7.05 1.76 2.15
N PRO A 333 -6.35 2.36 3.15
CA PRO A 333 -6.48 1.97 4.55
C PRO A 333 -7.93 2.00 5.05
N PRO A 334 -8.38 1.02 5.87
CA PRO A 334 -9.76 0.99 6.32
C PRO A 334 -10.15 2.23 7.15
N VAL A 335 -11.29 2.82 6.80
CA VAL A 335 -11.81 4.05 7.41
C VAL A 335 -12.62 3.75 8.69
N LEU A 336 -13.40 2.66 8.66
CA LEU A 336 -14.33 2.29 9.74
C LEU A 336 -13.73 1.37 10.81
N THR A 337 -12.46 0.96 10.67
CA THR A 337 -11.76 0.10 11.63
C THR A 337 -10.25 0.25 11.47
N SER A 338 -9.49 -0.09 12.52
CA SER A 338 -8.02 -0.07 12.48
C SER A 338 -7.46 -1.47 12.68
N SER A 339 -8.10 -2.47 12.05
CA SER A 339 -7.73 -3.89 12.16
C SER A 339 -7.03 -4.40 10.90
N ILE A 340 -6.01 -5.24 11.10
CA ILE A 340 -5.29 -5.89 9.99
C ILE A 340 -6.18 -6.85 9.21
N LYS A 341 -7.18 -7.44 9.87
CA LYS A 341 -8.17 -8.28 9.17
C LYS A 341 -8.89 -7.47 8.09
N ALA A 342 -9.44 -6.31 8.44
CA ALA A 342 -10.11 -5.45 7.47
C ALA A 342 -9.12 -4.91 6.40
N ALA A 343 -7.91 -4.54 6.81
CA ALA A 343 -6.89 -4.02 5.90
C ALA A 343 -6.33 -5.05 4.91
N THR A 344 -6.59 -6.34 5.11
CA THR A 344 -6.14 -7.45 4.22
C THR A 344 -7.32 -8.16 3.54
N THR A 345 -8.52 -7.61 3.64
CA THR A 345 -9.75 -8.19 3.06
C THR A 345 -10.04 -7.51 1.73
N PRO A 346 -10.04 -8.26 0.61
CA PRO A 346 -10.40 -7.74 -0.71
C PRO A 346 -11.79 -7.12 -0.70
N GLN A 347 -11.98 -6.06 -1.49
CA GLN A 347 -13.30 -5.55 -1.77
C GLN A 347 -14.02 -6.57 -2.65
N THR A 348 -15.05 -7.22 -2.09
CA THR A 348 -15.90 -8.15 -2.83
C THR A 348 -16.77 -7.35 -3.80
N GLY A 349 -16.26 -7.13 -5.01
CA GLY A 349 -17.05 -6.61 -6.10
C GLY A 349 -18.25 -7.51 -6.34
N THR A 350 -19.45 -6.94 -6.42
CA THR A 350 -20.68 -7.67 -6.73
C THR A 350 -20.55 -8.30 -8.13
N GLY A 351 -20.17 -9.58 -8.20
CA GLY A 351 -20.27 -10.39 -9.41
C GLY A 351 -19.03 -11.15 -9.88
N SER A 352 -17.87 -11.10 -9.21
CA SER A 352 -16.72 -11.93 -9.64
C SER A 352 -16.76 -13.33 -8.99
N THR A 353 -16.90 -14.36 -9.84
CA THR A 353 -16.76 -15.78 -9.47
C THR A 353 -15.30 -16.23 -9.41
N SER A 354 -14.35 -15.32 -9.62
CA SER A 354 -12.92 -15.62 -9.50
C SER A 354 -12.57 -15.79 -8.03
N THR A 355 -12.02 -16.94 -7.66
CA THR A 355 -11.34 -17.12 -6.37
C THR A 355 -10.26 -16.04 -6.25
N ASP A 356 -10.46 -15.08 -5.33
CA ASP A 356 -9.50 -14.01 -5.01
C ASP A 356 -8.16 -14.62 -4.62
N SER A 357 -7.33 -14.82 -5.64
CA SER A 357 -6.07 -15.53 -5.53
C SER A 357 -5.01 -14.96 -6.43
N PHE A 358 -3.77 -15.05 -5.94
CA PHE A 358 -2.60 -14.58 -6.65
C PHE A 358 -1.35 -15.32 -6.23
N VAL A 359 -0.29 -15.14 -7.02
CA VAL A 359 1.07 -15.60 -6.73
C VAL A 359 1.96 -14.37 -6.64
N ALA A 360 2.78 -14.30 -5.59
CA ALA A 360 3.63 -13.15 -5.31
C ALA A 360 5.10 -13.48 -5.59
N ARG A 361 5.67 -12.85 -6.62
CA ARG A 361 7.05 -13.11 -7.06
C ARG A 361 7.83 -11.80 -7.28
N CYS A 362 9.14 -11.86 -7.05
CA CYS A 362 10.09 -10.84 -7.48
C CYS A 362 10.49 -11.06 -8.95
N LEU A 363 11.13 -10.07 -9.56
CA LEU A 363 11.58 -10.16 -10.95
C LEU A 363 12.69 -11.20 -11.16
N ASP A 364 13.50 -11.48 -10.14
CA ASP A 364 14.57 -12.49 -10.25
C ASP A 364 14.01 -13.90 -10.38
N CYS A 365 12.99 -14.24 -9.58
CA CYS A 365 12.27 -15.51 -9.71
C CYS A 365 11.50 -15.63 -11.03
N LEU A 366 11.23 -14.52 -11.71
CA LEU A 366 10.48 -14.46 -12.97
C LEU A 366 11.36 -14.29 -14.19
N ARG A 367 12.69 -14.22 -14.00
CA ARG A 367 13.66 -14.03 -15.06
C ARG A 367 13.48 -15.09 -16.13
N GLU A 368 13.29 -14.66 -17.37
CA GLU A 368 13.03 -15.50 -18.55
C GLU A 368 11.76 -16.36 -18.47
N ARG A 369 10.89 -16.16 -17.48
CA ARG A 369 9.71 -16.99 -17.21
C ARG A 369 8.41 -16.21 -17.22
N TYR A 370 8.47 -14.90 -17.41
CA TYR A 370 7.35 -13.99 -17.33
C TYR A 370 7.22 -13.13 -18.59
N CYS A 371 5.99 -12.92 -19.03
CA CYS A 371 5.65 -12.05 -20.14
C CYS A 371 4.98 -10.78 -19.64
N ALA A 372 5.64 -9.63 -19.78
CA ALA A 372 5.11 -8.33 -19.35
C ALA A 372 3.88 -7.88 -20.15
N GLY A 373 3.75 -8.27 -21.43
CA GLY A 373 2.63 -7.84 -22.27
C GLY A 373 1.28 -8.49 -21.94
N CYS A 374 1.27 -9.74 -21.48
CA CYS A 374 0.02 -10.47 -21.16
C CYS A 374 -0.04 -10.99 -19.71
N ASN A 375 0.93 -10.62 -18.87
CA ASN A 375 1.07 -11.02 -17.46
C ASN A 375 1.06 -12.54 -17.20
N LYS A 376 1.33 -13.35 -18.23
CA LYS A 376 1.47 -14.81 -18.12
C LYS A 376 2.88 -15.18 -17.67
N TRP A 377 2.97 -16.26 -16.92
CA TRP A 377 4.24 -16.81 -16.46
C TRP A 377 4.25 -18.34 -16.51
N TRP A 378 5.44 -18.94 -16.43
CA TRP A 378 5.64 -20.38 -16.41
C TRP A 378 6.48 -20.80 -15.20
N CYS A 379 5.95 -21.73 -14.40
CA CYS A 379 6.69 -22.32 -13.29
C CYS A 379 7.88 -23.17 -13.77
N GLU A 380 8.73 -23.52 -12.82
CA GLU A 380 10.00 -24.23 -13.02
C GLU A 380 9.81 -25.64 -13.57
N GLU A 381 8.71 -26.30 -13.25
CA GLU A 381 8.35 -27.60 -13.84
C GLU A 381 7.85 -27.47 -15.28
N CYS A 382 7.09 -26.42 -15.58
CA CYS A 382 6.48 -26.23 -16.90
C CYS A 382 7.46 -25.66 -17.94
N TYR A 383 8.58 -25.09 -17.52
CA TYR A 383 9.58 -24.50 -18.42
C TYR A 383 10.96 -24.59 -17.76
N GLN A 384 11.95 -25.13 -18.45
CA GLN A 384 13.35 -25.03 -18.00
C GLN A 384 14.01 -23.90 -18.80
N THR A 385 14.67 -22.97 -18.11
CA THR A 385 15.29 -21.84 -18.80
C THR A 385 16.56 -22.31 -19.50
N PRO A 386 16.90 -21.78 -20.69
CA PRO A 386 18.13 -22.15 -21.39
C PRO A 386 19.38 -21.98 -20.52
N SER A 387 19.39 -20.94 -19.66
CA SER A 387 20.47 -20.64 -18.73
C SER A 387 20.67 -21.68 -17.62
N THR A 388 19.64 -22.47 -17.26
CA THR A 388 19.77 -23.59 -16.31
C THR A 388 20.19 -24.90 -16.97
N ALA A 389 20.09 -25.02 -18.29
CA ALA A 389 20.54 -26.20 -19.03
C ALA A 389 22.06 -26.26 -19.23
N ILE A 390 22.79 -25.18 -18.89
CA ILE A 390 24.25 -25.06 -19.05
C ILE A 390 25.01 -25.47 -17.76
N GLU A 391 24.32 -25.60 -16.63
CA GLU A 391 24.92 -26.25 -15.44
C GLU A 391 24.92 -27.76 -15.68
N LEU A 392 26.14 -28.33 -15.74
CA LEU A 392 26.46 -29.68 -16.18
C LEU A 392 25.37 -30.71 -15.79
N ALA A 393 24.83 -31.39 -16.79
CA ALA A 393 23.87 -32.47 -16.57
C ALA A 393 24.56 -33.65 -15.89
N GLU A 394 23.82 -34.45 -15.11
CA GLU A 394 24.31 -35.70 -14.50
C GLU A 394 24.78 -36.74 -15.55
N THR A 395 24.52 -36.47 -16.83
CA THR A 395 24.94 -37.24 -18.01
C THR A 395 26.20 -36.69 -18.70
N ASP A 396 26.81 -35.63 -18.20
CA ASP A 396 28.02 -35.07 -18.80
C ASP A 396 29.23 -35.97 -18.52
N VAL A 397 29.72 -36.63 -19.57
CA VAL A 397 30.92 -37.45 -19.51
C VAL A 397 32.14 -36.56 -19.72
N ILE A 398 32.97 -36.44 -18.68
CA ILE A 398 34.28 -35.79 -18.78
C ILE A 398 35.24 -36.78 -19.44
N ILE A 399 35.61 -36.51 -20.69
CA ILE A 399 36.60 -37.31 -21.39
C ILE A 399 37.95 -36.64 -21.16
N VAL A 400 38.84 -37.35 -20.47
CA VAL A 400 40.22 -36.92 -20.24
C VAL A 400 41.13 -37.69 -21.19
N ASP A 401 41.89 -36.99 -22.02
CA ASP A 401 42.90 -37.61 -22.87
C ASP A 401 44.14 -38.01 -22.06
N ALA A 402 45.02 -38.82 -22.66
CA ALA A 402 46.25 -39.28 -22.03
C ALA A 402 47.33 -38.18 -21.88
N GLU A 403 47.09 -36.99 -22.44
CA GLU A 403 47.99 -35.83 -22.43
C GLU A 403 47.55 -34.76 -21.41
N GLY A 404 46.44 -34.98 -20.70
CA GLY A 404 45.91 -34.11 -19.65
C GLY A 404 44.87 -33.08 -20.11
N GLY A 405 44.41 -33.16 -21.37
CA GLY A 405 43.28 -32.39 -21.88
C GLY A 405 41.94 -32.98 -21.41
N ALA A 406 41.06 -32.14 -20.88
CA ALA A 406 39.69 -32.53 -20.52
C ALA A 406 38.68 -31.72 -21.33
N TRP A 407 37.75 -32.40 -21.99
CA TRP A 407 36.61 -31.80 -22.67
C TRP A 407 35.32 -32.54 -22.32
N VAL A 408 34.23 -31.78 -22.22
CA VAL A 408 32.90 -32.28 -21.89
C VAL A 408 32.18 -32.62 -23.18
N GLN A 409 31.82 -33.89 -23.36
CA GLN A 409 30.97 -34.30 -24.47
C GLN A 409 29.50 -34.22 -24.03
N HIS A 410 28.80 -33.18 -24.46
CA HIS A 410 27.35 -33.11 -24.32
C HIS A 410 26.70 -34.06 -25.34
N GLU A 411 25.93 -35.05 -24.89
CA GLU A 411 25.02 -35.78 -25.78
C GLU A 411 23.92 -34.82 -26.25
N GLU A 412 24.00 -34.39 -27.51
CA GLU A 412 22.93 -33.63 -28.18
C GLU A 412 21.70 -34.52 -28.40
N GLN A 413 20.92 -34.79 -27.35
CA GLN A 413 19.52 -35.14 -27.53
C GLN A 413 18.79 -33.89 -28.03
N GLN A 414 18.64 -33.84 -29.36
CA GLN A 414 17.87 -32.84 -30.10
C GLN A 414 16.42 -32.74 -29.59
N SER A 415 16.20 -31.86 -28.63
CA SER A 415 14.99 -31.06 -28.59
C SER A 415 15.42 -29.63 -28.28
N GLN A 416 15.43 -28.76 -29.30
CA GLN A 416 15.67 -27.34 -29.08
C GLN A 416 14.74 -26.87 -27.95
N PRO A 417 15.23 -26.21 -26.89
CA PRO A 417 14.37 -25.76 -25.80
C PRO A 417 13.30 -24.85 -26.41
N LYS A 418 12.03 -25.22 -26.26
CA LYS A 418 10.90 -24.41 -26.73
C LYS A 418 10.93 -23.08 -25.98
N ILE A 419 11.57 -22.06 -26.55
CA ILE A 419 11.69 -20.73 -25.95
C ILE A 419 10.28 -20.16 -25.77
N LYS A 420 9.81 -20.10 -24.52
CA LYS A 420 8.47 -19.58 -24.21
C LYS A 420 8.49 -18.07 -24.04
N VAL A 421 9.59 -17.52 -23.55
CA VAL A 421 9.77 -16.09 -23.30
C VAL A 421 11.08 -15.62 -23.92
N ARG A 422 11.02 -14.55 -24.71
CA ARG A 422 12.17 -13.86 -25.28
C ARG A 422 12.05 -12.38 -24.97
N ASN A 423 13.09 -11.77 -24.41
CA ASN A 423 13.13 -10.36 -24.03
C ASN A 423 11.93 -9.90 -23.16
N GLY A 424 11.49 -10.75 -22.22
CA GLY A 424 10.37 -10.44 -21.32
C GLY A 424 8.97 -10.55 -21.94
N ILE A 425 8.84 -11.19 -23.10
CA ILE A 425 7.59 -11.32 -23.86
C ILE A 425 7.40 -12.78 -24.30
N CYS A 426 6.16 -13.27 -24.31
CA CYS A 426 5.86 -14.62 -24.74
C CYS A 426 5.89 -14.78 -26.26
N PHE A 427 6.61 -15.79 -26.73
CA PHE A 427 6.73 -16.09 -28.16
C PHE A 427 5.73 -17.19 -28.57
N PRO A 428 5.09 -17.11 -29.76
CA PRO A 428 5.08 -16.02 -30.74
C PRO A 428 3.93 -15.01 -30.54
N LYS A 429 3.19 -15.10 -29.43
CA LYS A 429 1.87 -14.45 -29.30
C LYS A 429 1.93 -12.94 -29.02
N CYS A 430 3.00 -12.45 -28.41
CA CYS A 430 3.16 -11.04 -28.10
C CYS A 430 4.36 -10.47 -28.87
N THR A 431 4.21 -9.28 -29.45
CA THR A 431 5.27 -8.62 -30.23
C THR A 431 5.92 -7.50 -29.41
N ALA A 432 7.21 -7.23 -29.64
CA ALA A 432 8.00 -6.27 -28.87
C ALA A 432 7.53 -4.81 -29.01
N SER A 433 6.70 -4.50 -30.00
CA SER A 433 6.21 -3.14 -30.26
C SER A 433 5.21 -2.62 -29.22
N GLU A 434 4.65 -3.48 -28.35
CA GLU A 434 3.62 -3.12 -27.37
C GLU A 434 4.16 -2.82 -25.95
N VAL A 435 5.47 -2.96 -25.71
CA VAL A 435 6.04 -3.01 -24.34
C VAL A 435 6.67 -1.70 -23.85
N THR A 436 6.85 -0.71 -24.72
CA THR A 436 7.45 0.58 -24.34
C THR A 436 6.61 1.39 -23.33
N ASP A 437 5.30 1.13 -23.22
CA ASP A 437 4.43 1.82 -22.26
C ASP A 437 4.27 1.07 -20.92
N ALA A 438 4.67 -0.19 -20.82
CA ALA A 438 4.50 -1.02 -19.61
C ALA A 438 5.75 -1.09 -18.71
N LEU A 439 6.90 -0.61 -19.20
CA LEU A 439 8.19 -0.61 -18.49
C LEU A 439 8.60 0.77 -17.95
N ARG A 440 7.78 1.81 -18.14
CA ARG A 440 8.05 3.17 -17.65
C ARG A 440 7.39 3.46 -16.31
#